data_AF-I4WD11-F1
#
_entry.id   AF-I4WD11-F1
#
_cell.length_a   1.000
_cell.length_b   1.000
_cell.length_c   1.000
_cell.angle_alpha   90.00
_cell.angle_beta   90.00
_cell.angle_gamma   90.00
#
_symmetry.space_group_name_H-M   'P 1'
#
loop_
_entity.id
_entity.type
_entity.pdbx_description
1 polymer ?
#
loop_
_entity_poly.entity_id
_entity_poly.type
_entity_poly.pdbx_seq_one_letter_code
_entity_poly.pdbx_strand_id
1 'polypeptide(L)'
;MGPLILIIVNAGISWWNARNAGRMWLEAQSLGGWVWLLAWCAAIQAAAGFTSITAFLLVSLASSIGLLPEQSEAAASGLVYLLTVIPIIGTGLLITLSSWRIAFREKSLASMGVAAYNSLAMAYNVASAVKDIPGVWDGLQKFYKKNRNNKGNGNAIIAVVVIAVAALAIGCLLTRWIICTNMGKEALPAREAA
;
A
#
# COMPACT_ATOMS: atom_id res chain seq x y z
N MET A 1 10.78 12.87 -11.66
CA MET A 1 9.45 12.55 -12.24
C MET A 1 8.42 13.44 -11.59
N GLY A 2 7.48 14.01 -12.34
CA GLY A 2 6.40 14.81 -11.77
C GLY A 2 5.40 13.96 -10.97
N PRO A 3 4.61 14.57 -10.06
CA PRO A 3 3.69 13.86 -9.17
C PRO A 3 2.64 13.03 -9.93
N LEU A 4 2.19 13.49 -11.10
CA LEU A 4 1.23 12.77 -11.95
C LEU A 4 1.75 11.41 -12.44
N ILE A 5 3.03 11.34 -12.84
CA ILE A 5 3.62 10.08 -13.33
C ILE A 5 3.71 9.07 -12.19
N LEU A 6 4.09 9.52 -10.99
CA LEU A 6 4.15 8.67 -9.81
C LEU A 6 2.78 8.09 -9.46
N ILE A 7 1.72 8.89 -9.55
CA ILE A 7 0.35 8.45 -9.29
C ILE A 7 -0.09 7.40 -10.32
N ILE A 8 0.14 7.63 -11.61
CA ILE A 8 -0.26 6.70 -12.68
C ILE A 8 0.47 5.36 -12.53
N VAL A 9 1.78 5.41 -12.30
CA VAL A 9 2.58 4.20 -12.11
C VAL A 9 2.12 3.45 -10.86
N ASN A 10 1.92 4.16 -9.74
CA ASN A 10 1.45 3.53 -8.51
C ASN A 10 0.04 2.94 -8.66
N ALA A 11 -0.84 3.60 -9.41
CA ALA A 11 -2.18 3.10 -9.70
C ALA A 11 -2.12 1.82 -10.54
N GLY A 12 -1.27 1.80 -11.57
CA GLY A 12 -1.04 0.62 -12.40
C GLY A 12 -0.50 -0.57 -11.60
N ILE A 13 0.52 -0.35 -10.75
CA ILE A 13 1.09 -1.40 -9.90
C ILE A 13 0.06 -1.90 -8.88
N SER A 14 -0.67 -1.00 -8.24
CA SER A 14 -1.70 -1.35 -7.25
C SER A 14 -2.83 -2.18 -7.88
N TRP A 15 -3.29 -1.77 -9.06
CA TRP A 15 -4.28 -2.51 -9.83
C TRP A 15 -3.76 -3.89 -10.24
N TRP A 16 -2.51 -3.98 -10.72
CA TRP A 16 -1.89 -5.23 -11.12
C TRP A 16 -1.79 -6.22 -9.94
N ASN A 17 -1.37 -5.72 -8.78
CA ASN A 17 -1.30 -6.51 -7.54
C ASN A 17 -2.69 -7.01 -7.12
N ALA A 18 -3.71 -6.15 -7.10
CA ALA A 18 -5.07 -6.54 -6.74
C ALA A 18 -5.68 -7.53 -7.76
N ARG A 19 -5.44 -7.31 -9.06
CA ARG A 19 -5.91 -8.20 -10.13
C ARG A 19 -5.30 -9.59 -9.99
N ASN A 20 -3.99 -9.69 -9.78
CA ASN A 20 -3.31 -10.97 -9.64
C ASN A 20 -3.73 -11.68 -8.35
N ALA A 21 -3.84 -10.95 -7.23
CA ALA A 21 -4.40 -11.49 -6.00
C ALA A 21 -5.81 -12.05 -6.23
N GLY A 22 -6.68 -11.33 -6.94
CA GLY A 22 -8.02 -11.78 -7.31
C GLY A 22 -8.05 -13.07 -8.11
N ARG A 23 -7.22 -13.16 -9.16
CA ARG A 23 -7.13 -14.35 -10.03
C ARG A 23 -6.75 -15.62 -9.28
N MET A 24 -5.81 -15.53 -8.34
CA MET A 24 -5.37 -16.67 -7.54
C MET A 24 -6.16 -16.84 -6.24
N TRP A 25 -7.11 -15.97 -5.92
CA TRP A 25 -7.68 -15.86 -4.57
C TRP A 25 -8.32 -17.16 -4.08
N LEU A 26 -9.19 -17.76 -4.90
CA LEU A 26 -9.92 -18.98 -4.54
C LEU A 26 -9.00 -20.20 -4.44
N GLU A 27 -8.06 -20.33 -5.38
CA GLU A 27 -7.08 -21.41 -5.37
C GLU A 27 -6.16 -21.29 -4.14
N ALA A 28 -5.61 -20.10 -3.90
CA ALA A 28 -4.77 -19.80 -2.76
C ALA A 28 -5.52 -20.05 -1.43
N GLN A 29 -6.80 -19.66 -1.34
CA GLN A 29 -7.63 -19.93 -0.17
C GLN A 29 -7.81 -21.43 0.08
N SER A 30 -8.01 -22.21 -0.99
CA SER A 30 -8.19 -23.67 -0.88
C SER A 30 -6.91 -24.42 -0.52
N LEU A 31 -5.75 -23.97 -1.04
CA LEU A 31 -4.44 -24.55 -0.77
C LEU A 31 -3.90 -24.14 0.61
N GLY A 32 -4.21 -22.92 1.05
CA GLY A 32 -3.69 -22.37 2.30
C GLY A 32 -2.18 -22.11 2.27
N GLY A 33 -1.57 -22.12 3.45
CA GLY A 33 -0.12 -22.04 3.63
C GLY A 33 0.54 -20.81 2.98
N TRP A 34 1.69 -21.04 2.33
CA TRP A 34 2.51 -19.97 1.74
C TRP A 34 1.80 -19.26 0.58
N VAL A 35 1.05 -19.99 -0.25
CA VAL A 35 0.34 -19.41 -1.41
C VAL A 35 -0.75 -18.46 -0.93
N TRP A 36 -1.50 -18.84 0.11
CA TRP A 36 -2.50 -17.98 0.72
C TRP A 36 -1.90 -16.72 1.34
N LEU A 37 -0.78 -16.86 2.04
CA LEU A 37 -0.05 -15.73 2.61
C LEU A 37 0.39 -14.74 1.53
N LEU A 38 0.91 -15.22 0.40
CA LEU A 38 1.34 -14.36 -0.71
C LEU A 38 0.18 -13.64 -1.39
N ALA A 39 -0.99 -14.29 -1.53
CA ALA A 39 -2.20 -13.64 -2.04
C ALA A 39 -2.61 -12.44 -1.15
N TRP A 40 -2.54 -12.61 0.17
CA TRP A 40 -2.74 -11.50 1.11
C TRP A 40 -1.66 -10.43 1.02
N CYS A 41 -0.39 -10.80 0.85
CA CYS A 41 0.69 -9.83 0.66
C CYS A 41 0.43 -8.95 -0.56
N ALA A 42 0.04 -9.54 -1.69
CA ALA A 42 -0.32 -8.79 -2.90
C ALA A 42 -1.53 -7.88 -2.68
N ALA A 43 -2.57 -8.35 -1.97
CA ALA A 43 -3.73 -7.54 -1.63
C ALA A 43 -3.38 -6.35 -0.73
N ILE A 44 -2.54 -6.55 0.29
CA ILE A 44 -2.10 -5.48 1.19
C ILE A 44 -1.25 -4.44 0.45
N GLN A 45 -0.32 -4.88 -0.41
CA GLN A 45 0.48 -3.98 -1.24
C GLN A 45 -0.42 -3.13 -2.15
N ALA A 46 -1.44 -3.73 -2.76
CA ALA A 46 -2.42 -2.99 -3.56
C ALA A 46 -3.21 -1.98 -2.72
N ALA A 47 -3.70 -2.38 -1.54
CA ALA A 47 -4.46 -1.50 -0.66
C ALA A 47 -3.62 -0.31 -0.18
N ALA A 48 -2.35 -0.54 0.18
CA ALA A 48 -1.44 0.52 0.58
C ALA A 48 -1.14 1.48 -0.59
N GLY A 49 -0.92 0.97 -1.80
CA GLY A 49 -0.71 1.79 -2.98
C GLY A 49 -1.92 2.66 -3.34
N PHE A 50 -3.14 2.09 -3.35
CA PHE A 50 -4.37 2.87 -3.53
C PHE A 50 -4.63 3.86 -2.39
N THR A 51 -4.27 3.51 -1.15
CA THR A 51 -4.37 4.44 -0.01
C THR A 51 -3.49 5.66 -0.23
N SER A 52 -2.25 5.50 -0.68
CA SER A 52 -1.36 6.64 -0.96
C SER A 52 -1.87 7.53 -2.10
N ILE A 53 -2.45 6.95 -3.16
CA ILE A 53 -3.04 7.70 -4.27
C ILE A 53 -4.26 8.49 -3.81
N THR A 54 -5.17 7.83 -3.09
CA THR A 54 -6.40 8.47 -2.61
C THR A 54 -6.10 9.53 -1.56
N ALA A 55 -5.12 9.31 -0.68
CA ALA A 55 -4.65 10.33 0.25
C ALA A 55 -4.13 11.57 -0.47
N PHE A 56 -3.28 11.40 -1.48
CA PHE A 56 -2.79 12.53 -2.28
C PHE A 56 -3.96 13.31 -2.89
N LEU A 57 -4.92 12.64 -3.53
CA LEU A 57 -6.09 13.27 -4.14
C LEU A 57 -6.96 14.01 -3.11
N LEU A 58 -7.24 13.40 -1.96
CA LEU A 58 -8.04 13.99 -0.90
C LEU A 58 -7.37 15.21 -0.28
N VAL A 59 -6.06 15.13 0.00
CA VAL A 59 -5.29 16.26 0.54
C VAL A 59 -5.23 17.41 -0.47
N SER A 60 -4.90 17.13 -1.74
CA SER A 60 -4.85 18.16 -2.79
C SER A 60 -6.21 18.81 -3.02
N LEU A 61 -7.29 18.03 -3.05
CA LEU A 61 -8.64 18.57 -3.20
C LEU A 61 -9.00 19.45 -2.02
N ALA A 62 -8.86 18.95 -0.79
CA ALA A 62 -9.22 19.69 0.43
C ALA A 62 -8.39 20.97 0.62
N SER A 63 -7.12 20.96 0.20
CA SER A 63 -6.27 22.15 0.12
C SER A 63 -6.81 23.16 -0.90
N SER A 64 -7.14 22.71 -2.12
CA SER A 64 -7.59 23.59 -3.22
C SER A 64 -8.89 24.35 -2.92
N ILE A 65 -9.75 23.81 -2.05
CA ILE A 65 -11.02 24.43 -1.63
C ILE A 65 -10.95 25.07 -0.24
N GLY A 66 -9.74 25.20 0.34
CA GLY A 66 -9.51 25.88 1.62
C GLY A 66 -10.05 25.16 2.86
N LEU A 67 -10.37 23.86 2.76
CA LEU A 67 -10.85 23.06 3.89
C LEU A 67 -9.72 22.63 4.83
N LEU A 68 -8.48 22.58 4.34
CA LEU A 68 -7.31 22.24 5.15
C LEU A 68 -6.43 23.48 5.37
N PRO A 69 -6.12 23.83 6.63
CA PRO A 69 -4.97 24.66 6.93
C PRO A 69 -3.70 23.97 6.43
N GLU A 70 -2.77 24.70 5.81
CA GLU A 70 -1.52 24.20 5.21
C GLU A 70 -0.74 23.23 6.11
N GLN A 71 -0.71 23.48 7.42
CA GLN A 71 -0.04 22.63 8.41
C GLN A 71 -0.68 21.23 8.57
N SER A 72 -1.93 21.06 8.11
CA SER A 72 -2.68 19.80 8.18
C SER A 72 -2.38 18.88 7.00
N GLU A 73 -1.85 19.40 5.89
CA GLU A 73 -1.51 18.60 4.70
C GLU A 73 -0.33 17.67 4.96
N ALA A 74 0.75 18.22 5.54
CA ALA A 74 1.92 17.44 5.95
C ALA A 74 1.56 16.40 7.03
N ALA A 75 0.67 16.77 7.96
CA ALA A 75 0.19 15.85 8.98
C ALA A 75 -0.68 14.73 8.38
N ALA A 76 -1.60 15.03 7.46
CA ALA A 76 -2.41 14.00 6.78
C ALA A 76 -1.53 13.03 5.97
N SER A 77 -0.62 13.58 5.17
CA SER A 77 0.32 12.79 4.37
C SER A 77 1.24 11.93 5.25
N GLY A 78 1.74 12.50 6.35
CA GLY A 78 2.57 11.79 7.32
C GLY A 78 1.84 10.66 8.03
N LEU A 79 0.59 10.88 8.44
CA LEU A 79 -0.23 9.85 9.08
C LEU A 79 -0.50 8.69 8.12
N VAL A 80 -0.87 8.98 6.87
CA VAL A 80 -1.07 7.95 5.84
C VAL A 80 0.22 7.20 5.55
N TYR A 81 1.36 7.89 5.46
CA TYR A 81 2.65 7.26 5.28
C TYR A 81 2.94 6.25 6.39
N LEU A 82 2.76 6.62 7.66
CA LEU A 82 2.99 5.70 8.77
C LEU A 82 2.04 4.49 8.77
N LEU A 83 0.77 4.71 8.39
CA LEU A 83 -0.22 3.63 8.28
C LEU A 83 0.12 2.62 7.17
N THR A 84 0.80 3.07 6.11
CA THR A 84 1.06 2.25 4.92
C THR A 84 2.47 1.66 4.89
N VAL A 85 3.48 2.36 5.40
CA VAL A 85 4.90 1.95 5.32
C VAL A 85 5.16 0.64 6.05
N ILE A 86 4.55 0.43 7.23
CA ILE A 86 4.75 -0.79 8.02
C ILE A 86 4.18 -2.02 7.28
N PRO A 87 2.91 -2.02 6.83
CA PRO A 87 2.39 -3.09 5.98
C PRO A 87 3.19 -3.32 4.69
N ILE A 88 3.64 -2.25 4.03
CA ILE A 88 4.45 -2.34 2.80
C ILE A 88 5.77 -3.08 3.07
N ILE A 89 6.46 -2.77 4.16
CA ILE A 89 7.71 -3.44 4.54
C ILE A 89 7.44 -4.90 4.89
N GLY A 90 6.46 -5.16 5.76
CA GLY A 90 6.17 -6.53 6.21
C GLY A 90 5.84 -7.46 5.05
N THR A 91 4.95 -7.03 4.16
CA THR A 91 4.55 -7.85 2.99
C THR A 91 5.60 -7.85 1.88
N GLY A 92 6.33 -6.74 1.70
CA GLY A 92 7.42 -6.65 0.72
C GLY A 92 8.57 -7.61 1.03
N LEU A 93 8.87 -7.84 2.31
CA LEU A 93 9.86 -8.83 2.72
C LEU A 93 9.43 -10.25 2.33
N LEU A 94 8.19 -10.63 2.60
CA LEU A 94 7.64 -11.94 2.24
C LEU A 94 7.63 -12.16 0.72
N ILE A 95 7.25 -11.15 -0.04
CA ILE A 95 7.29 -11.18 -1.52
C ILE A 95 8.73 -11.34 -2.02
N THR A 96 9.69 -10.62 -1.43
CA THR A 96 11.11 -10.73 -1.79
C THR A 96 11.63 -12.15 -1.55
N LEU A 97 11.34 -12.73 -0.39
CA LEU A 97 11.72 -14.12 -0.06
C LEU A 97 11.12 -15.13 -1.04
N SER A 98 9.84 -14.95 -1.40
CA SER A 98 9.20 -15.80 -2.42
C SER A 98 9.86 -15.64 -3.79
N SER A 99 10.25 -14.43 -4.16
CA SER A 99 10.90 -14.15 -5.44
C SER A 99 12.27 -14.82 -5.53
N TRP A 100 13.04 -14.83 -4.43
CA TRP A 100 14.28 -15.60 -4.35
C TRP A 100 14.03 -17.09 -4.54
N ARG A 101 13.04 -17.66 -3.83
CA ARG A 101 12.69 -19.07 -3.96
C ARG A 101 12.36 -19.45 -5.42
N ILE A 102 11.58 -18.62 -6.11
CA ILE A 102 11.21 -18.86 -7.51
C ILE A 102 12.43 -18.74 -8.41
N ALA A 103 13.25 -17.69 -8.26
CA ALA A 103 14.46 -17.49 -9.05
C ALA A 103 15.46 -18.65 -8.92
N PHE A 104 15.67 -19.19 -7.71
CA PHE A 104 16.55 -20.34 -7.51
C PHE A 104 16.01 -21.63 -8.11
N ARG A 105 14.68 -21.80 -8.18
CA ARG A 105 14.02 -22.98 -8.75
C ARG A 105 13.98 -22.93 -10.27
N GLU A 106 13.52 -21.81 -10.83
CA GLU A 106 13.28 -21.68 -12.27
C GLU A 106 14.54 -21.29 -13.04
N LYS A 107 15.46 -20.54 -12.41
CA LYS A 107 16.72 -20.06 -13.02
C LYS A 107 16.53 -19.34 -14.36
N SER A 108 15.35 -18.77 -14.58
CA SER A 108 15.01 -18.02 -15.78
C SER A 108 15.42 -16.55 -15.62
N LEU A 109 15.77 -15.88 -16.72
CA LEU A 109 16.09 -14.44 -16.68
C LEU A 109 14.92 -13.62 -16.13
N ALA A 110 13.68 -14.00 -16.42
CA ALA A 110 12.48 -13.35 -15.92
C ALA A 110 12.36 -13.47 -14.38
N SER A 111 12.49 -14.68 -13.84
CA SER A 111 12.40 -14.92 -12.38
C SER A 111 13.54 -14.24 -11.62
N MET A 112 14.77 -14.27 -12.17
CA MET A 112 15.91 -13.54 -11.61
C MET A 112 15.71 -12.02 -11.65
N GLY A 113 15.13 -11.49 -12.74
CA GLY A 113 14.79 -10.07 -12.86
C GLY A 113 13.77 -9.61 -11.84
N VAL A 114 12.69 -10.39 -11.62
CA VAL A 114 11.68 -10.11 -10.58
C VAL A 114 12.31 -10.15 -9.18
N ALA A 115 13.16 -11.14 -8.91
CA ALA A 115 13.89 -11.23 -7.65
C ALA A 115 14.80 -10.02 -7.41
N ALA A 116 15.54 -9.59 -8.43
CA ALA A 116 16.39 -8.39 -8.35
C ALA A 116 15.55 -7.13 -8.08
N TYR A 117 14.45 -6.93 -8.82
CA TYR A 117 13.55 -5.79 -8.63
C TYR A 117 12.98 -5.73 -7.21
N ASN A 118 12.39 -6.84 -6.73
CA ASN A 118 11.81 -6.88 -5.39
C ASN A 118 12.86 -6.67 -4.30
N SER A 119 14.09 -7.19 -4.49
CA SER A 119 15.20 -6.96 -3.55
C SER A 119 15.60 -5.48 -3.47
N LEU A 120 15.73 -4.82 -4.62
CA LEU A 120 16.07 -3.40 -4.69
C LEU A 120 14.94 -2.52 -4.13
N ALA A 121 13.69 -2.82 -4.49
CA ALA A 121 12.52 -2.12 -3.99
C ALA A 121 12.40 -2.27 -2.47
N MET A 122 12.64 -3.47 -1.93
CA MET A 122 12.61 -3.71 -0.50
C MET A 122 13.73 -2.95 0.23
N ALA A 123 14.96 -3.01 -0.29
CA ALA A 123 16.09 -2.26 0.27
C ALA A 123 15.81 -0.75 0.28
N TYR A 124 15.28 -0.21 -0.82
CA TYR A 124 14.88 1.20 -0.90
C TYR A 124 13.77 1.56 0.09
N ASN A 125 12.73 0.74 0.21
CA ASN A 125 11.62 0.97 1.13
C ASN A 125 12.09 0.96 2.60
N VAL A 126 12.97 0.02 2.97
CA VAL A 126 13.55 -0.03 4.33
C VAL A 126 14.43 1.18 4.59
N ALA A 127 15.33 1.52 3.65
CA ALA A 127 16.23 2.67 3.81
C ALA A 127 15.45 3.99 3.95
N SER A 128 14.44 4.20 3.10
CA SER A 128 13.55 5.36 3.17
C SER A 128 12.77 5.37 4.49
N ALA A 129 12.23 4.24 4.93
CA ALA A 129 11.51 4.15 6.20
C ALA A 129 12.38 4.50 7.41
N VAL A 130 13.59 3.94 7.48
CA VAL A 130 14.55 4.26 8.56
C VAL A 130 14.88 5.75 8.60
N LYS A 131 15.02 6.37 7.43
CA LYS A 131 15.32 7.80 7.30
C LYS A 131 14.12 8.68 7.66
N ASP A 132 12.94 8.34 7.16
CA ASP A 132 11.80 9.26 7.11
C ASP A 132 10.84 9.11 8.32
N ILE A 133 10.67 7.88 8.86
CA ILE A 133 9.74 7.63 9.98
C ILE A 133 10.01 8.56 11.17
N PRO A 134 11.26 8.75 11.66
CA PRO A 134 11.50 9.61 12.81
C PRO A 134 11.03 11.05 12.59
N GLY A 135 11.31 11.62 11.41
CA GLY A 135 10.92 12.99 11.07
C GLY A 135 9.41 13.14 10.90
N VAL A 136 8.77 12.18 10.23
CA VAL A 136 7.31 12.16 10.07
C VAL A 136 6.60 12.04 11.43
N TRP A 137 7.10 11.16 12.30
CA TRP A 137 6.57 10.97 13.64
C TRP A 137 6.70 12.24 14.51
N ASP A 138 7.87 12.87 14.53
CA ASP A 138 8.09 14.13 15.25
C ASP A 138 7.18 15.25 14.72
N GLY A 139 7.03 15.35 13.39
CA GLY A 139 6.10 16.29 12.76
C GLY A 139 4.65 16.10 13.21
N LEU A 140 4.17 14.86 13.23
CA LEU A 140 2.83 14.51 13.73
C LEU A 140 2.66 14.82 15.21
N GLN A 141 3.65 14.51 16.04
CA GLN A 141 3.61 14.82 17.47
C GLN A 141 3.54 16.33 17.73
N LYS A 142 4.35 17.11 17.02
CA LYS A 142 4.34 18.58 17.09
C LYS A 142 2.99 19.14 16.64
N PHE A 143 2.46 18.66 15.51
CA PHE A 143 1.13 19.03 15.02
C PHE A 143 0.04 18.75 16.07
N TYR A 144 0.04 17.55 16.65
CA TYR A 144 -0.93 17.16 17.66
C TYR A 144 -0.83 18.03 18.92
N LYS A 145 0.36 18.21 19.48
CA LYS A 145 0.58 19.04 20.68
C LYS A 145 0.15 20.49 20.48
N LYS A 146 0.47 21.08 19.32
CA LYS A 146 0.09 22.45 18.97
C LYS A 146 -1.42 22.61 18.89
N ASN A 147 -2.12 21.67 18.27
CA ASN A 147 -3.56 21.79 18.02
C ASN A 147 -4.44 21.29 19.17
N ARG A 148 -3.94 20.43 20.06
CA ARG A 148 -4.68 19.99 21.26
C ARG A 148 -4.89 21.12 22.27
N ASN A 149 -3.92 22.02 22.40
CA ASN A 149 -3.93 23.06 23.44
C ASN A 149 -4.66 24.35 23.04
N ASN A 150 -5.01 24.50 21.76
CA ASN A 150 -5.73 25.67 21.26
C ASN A 150 -7.24 25.39 21.20
N LYS A 151 -8.03 26.12 22.01
CA LYS A 151 -9.50 26.11 21.93
C LYS A 151 -9.91 26.56 20.52
N GLY A 152 -10.44 25.62 19.71
CA GLY A 152 -10.83 25.85 18.31
C GLY A 152 -10.10 24.99 17.27
N ASN A 153 -8.93 24.43 17.61
CA ASN A 153 -8.10 23.67 16.66
C ASN A 153 -8.37 22.14 16.63
N GLY A 154 -9.34 21.65 17.41
CA GLY A 154 -9.75 20.24 17.37
C GLY A 154 -10.20 19.79 15.98
N ASN A 155 -10.78 20.71 15.19
CA ASN A 155 -11.23 20.45 13.82
C ASN A 155 -10.08 20.07 12.88
N ALA A 156 -8.87 20.60 13.09
CA ALA A 156 -7.70 20.26 12.26
C ALA A 156 -7.23 18.83 12.50
N ILE A 157 -7.21 18.38 13.76
CA ILE A 157 -6.88 16.99 14.12
C ILE A 157 -7.92 16.04 13.53
N ILE A 158 -9.21 16.37 13.67
CA ILE A 158 -10.31 15.57 13.12
C ILE A 158 -10.17 15.48 11.60
N ALA A 159 -9.91 16.58 10.90
CA ALA A 159 -9.73 16.58 9.45
C ALA A 159 -8.58 15.65 9.00
N VAL A 160 -7.42 15.72 9.67
CA VAL A 160 -6.28 14.84 9.39
C VAL A 160 -6.64 13.37 9.56
N VAL A 161 -7.32 13.01 10.65
CA VAL A 161 -7.75 11.64 10.93
C VAL A 161 -8.79 11.17 9.92
N VAL A 162 -9.79 12.01 9.59
CA VAL A 162 -10.83 11.70 8.63
C VAL A 162 -10.25 11.44 7.24
N ILE A 163 -9.30 12.27 6.79
CA ILE A 163 -8.62 12.06 5.51
C ILE A 163 -7.85 10.75 5.50
N ALA A 164 -7.08 10.47 6.55
CA ALA A 164 -6.30 9.24 6.64
C ALA A 164 -7.18 7.98 6.64
N VAL A 165 -8.26 7.99 7.43
CA VAL A 165 -9.23 6.88 7.50
C VAL A 165 -9.99 6.74 6.19
N ALA A 166 -10.42 7.83 5.56
CA ALA A 166 -11.11 7.81 4.28
C ALA A 166 -10.20 7.25 3.17
N ALA A 167 -8.95 7.72 3.08
CA ALA A 167 -7.98 7.20 2.12
C ALA A 167 -7.75 5.70 2.30
N LEU A 168 -7.56 5.24 3.55
CA LEU A 168 -7.36 3.83 3.86
C LEU A 168 -8.60 2.99 3.50
N ALA A 169 -9.80 3.48 3.84
CA ALA A 169 -11.04 2.80 3.52
C ALA A 169 -11.24 2.67 2.00
N ILE A 170 -11.05 3.77 1.25
CA ILE A 170 -11.15 3.76 -0.22
C ILE A 170 -10.10 2.81 -0.81
N GLY A 171 -8.86 2.85 -0.34
CA GLY A 171 -7.80 1.95 -0.80
C GLY A 171 -8.14 0.47 -0.60
N CYS A 172 -8.63 0.11 0.59
CA CYS A 172 -9.09 -1.24 0.90
C CYS A 172 -10.31 -1.66 0.07
N LEU A 173 -11.29 -0.77 -0.11
CA LEU A 173 -12.50 -1.05 -0.89
C LEU A 173 -12.18 -1.23 -2.39
N LEU A 174 -11.31 -0.41 -2.96
CA LEU A 174 -10.86 -0.54 -4.35
C LEU A 174 -10.13 -1.87 -4.56
N THR A 175 -9.19 -2.20 -3.68
CA THR A 175 -8.50 -3.50 -3.72
C THR A 175 -9.50 -4.64 -3.66
N ARG A 176 -10.42 -4.63 -2.69
CA ARG A 176 -11.43 -5.68 -2.54
C ARG A 176 -12.32 -5.79 -3.78
N TRP A 177 -12.78 -4.67 -4.33
CA TRP A 177 -13.59 -4.65 -5.54
C TRP A 177 -12.85 -5.27 -6.73
N ILE A 178 -11.57 -4.93 -6.93
CA ILE A 178 -10.74 -5.53 -8.00
C ILE A 178 -10.53 -7.03 -7.76
N ILE A 179 -10.26 -7.45 -6.52
CA ILE A 179 -10.11 -8.88 -6.21
C ILE A 179 -11.41 -9.61 -6.53
N CYS A 180 -12.55 -9.17 -5.97
CA CYS A 180 -13.87 -9.78 -6.18
C CYS A 180 -14.26 -9.87 -7.66
N THR A 181 -13.96 -8.83 -8.44
CA THR A 181 -14.26 -8.84 -9.89
C THR A 181 -13.35 -9.75 -10.70
N ASN A 182 -12.23 -10.24 -10.15
CA ASN A 182 -11.29 -11.12 -10.85
C ASN A 182 -11.20 -12.54 -10.27
N MET A 183 -11.92 -12.85 -9.19
CA MET A 183 -12.00 -14.20 -8.65
C MET A 183 -12.70 -15.15 -9.63
N GLY A 184 -12.22 -16.40 -9.70
CA GLY A 184 -12.88 -17.48 -10.46
C GLY A 184 -12.86 -17.32 -11.98
N LYS A 185 -12.07 -16.37 -12.50
CA LYS A 185 -11.90 -16.17 -13.96
C LYS A 185 -10.90 -17.13 -14.60
N GLU A 186 -10.01 -17.72 -13.82
CA GLU A 186 -9.07 -18.72 -14.29
C GLU A 186 -9.61 -20.11 -13.92
N ALA A 187 -9.48 -21.07 -14.84
CA ALA A 187 -9.87 -22.45 -14.57
C ALA A 187 -9.00 -23.01 -13.45
N LEU A 188 -9.61 -23.66 -12.46
CA LEU A 188 -8.86 -24.36 -11.42
C LEU A 188 -8.03 -25.47 -12.08
N PRO A 189 -6.73 -25.62 -11.74
CA PRO A 189 -5.96 -26.74 -12.22
C PRO A 189 -6.67 -28.03 -11.80
N ALA A 190 -6.81 -28.98 -12.74
CA ALA A 190 -7.40 -30.27 -12.44
C ALA A 190 -6.64 -30.88 -11.26
N ARG A 191 -7.35 -31.31 -10.21
CA ARG A 191 -6.74 -32.12 -9.16
C ARG A 191 -6.14 -33.34 -9.85
N GLU A 192 -4.82 -33.41 -9.96
CA GLU A 192 -4.18 -34.69 -10.20
C GLU A 192 -4.60 -35.57 -9.03
N ALA A 193 -5.38 -36.62 -9.34
CA ALA A 193 -5.79 -37.61 -8.37
C ALA A 193 -4.50 -38.24 -7.80
N ALA A 194 -4.24 -37.95 -6.53
CA ALA A 194 -3.17 -38.57 -5.76
C ALA A 194 -3.42 -40.08 -5.61
#